data_AF-A0ABD5T225-F1
#
_entry.id   AF-A0ABD5T225-F1
#
_cell.length_a   1.000
_cell.length_b   1.000
_cell.length_c   1.000
_cell.angle_alpha   90.00
_cell.angle_beta   90.00
_cell.angle_gamma   90.00
#
_symmetry.space_group_name_H-M   'P 1'
#
loop_
_entity.id
_entity.type
_entity.pdbx_description
1 polymer ?
#
loop_
_entity_poly.entity_id
_entity_poly.type
_entity_poly.pdbx_seq_one_letter_code
_entity_poly.pdbx_strand_id
1 'polypeptide(L)'
;MATKRDTKIPEKWTPLTDEEMTGNGMRYVEHGWSHADDPLWDVLVFRAGGEVGETTDKNWGVQYPTADDVDLFDSRDEAVEGAKSFMAEHPEVSD
;
A
#
# COMPACT_ATOMS: atom_id res chain seq x y z
N MET A 1 -11.69 -21.12 9.63
CA MET A 1 -11.39 -20.00 10.53
C MET A 1 -10.59 -18.99 9.73
N ALA A 2 -11.15 -17.82 9.48
CA ALA A 2 -10.42 -16.63 9.07
C ALA A 2 -11.22 -15.49 9.69
N THR A 3 -10.84 -15.07 10.88
CA THR A 3 -11.36 -13.84 11.46
C THR A 3 -10.83 -12.76 10.53
N LYS A 4 -11.67 -12.27 9.62
CA LYS A 4 -11.43 -11.01 8.92
C LYS A 4 -11.14 -10.01 10.03
N ARG A 5 -9.87 -9.71 10.24
CA ARG A 5 -9.50 -8.57 11.07
C ARG A 5 -10.02 -7.42 10.23
N ASP A 6 -11.12 -6.85 10.65
CA ASP A 6 -11.54 -5.53 10.21
C ASP A 6 -10.44 -4.59 10.76
N THR A 7 -9.26 -4.63 10.13
CA THR A 7 -8.10 -3.85 10.52
C THR A 7 -8.45 -2.44 10.10
N LYS A 8 -9.13 -1.74 11.02
CA LYS A 8 -9.52 -0.35 10.87
C LYS A 8 -8.25 0.43 10.55
N ILE A 9 -8.31 1.25 9.51
CA ILE A 9 -7.21 2.13 9.14
C ILE A 9 -6.97 3.09 10.33
N PRO A 10 -5.73 3.22 10.83
CA PRO A 10 -5.46 4.11 11.95
C PRO A 10 -5.78 5.56 11.59
N GLU A 11 -6.15 6.38 12.57
CA GLU A 11 -6.66 7.75 12.32
C GLU A 11 -5.66 8.69 11.63
N LYS A 12 -4.37 8.39 11.77
CA LYS A 12 -3.27 9.15 11.16
C LYS A 12 -3.01 8.79 9.69
N TRP A 13 -3.63 7.74 9.18
CA TRP A 13 -3.50 7.32 7.79
C TRP A 13 -4.74 7.73 6.99
N THR A 14 -4.54 8.62 6.03
CA THR A 14 -5.62 9.13 5.19
C THR A 14 -5.58 8.50 3.79
N PRO A 15 -6.71 8.05 3.24
CA PRO A 15 -6.76 7.57 1.87
C PRO A 15 -6.35 8.68 0.89
N LEU A 16 -5.47 8.34 -0.05
CA LEU A 16 -5.09 9.23 -1.14
C LEU A 16 -6.22 9.35 -2.15
N THR A 17 -6.35 10.53 -2.75
CA THR A 17 -7.23 10.75 -3.91
C THR A 17 -6.63 10.16 -5.19
N ASP A 18 -7.46 9.97 -6.22
CA ASP A 18 -6.98 9.47 -7.52
C ASP A 18 -5.89 10.35 -8.14
N GLU A 19 -5.96 11.67 -7.94
CA GLU A 19 -4.94 12.62 -8.41
C GLU A 19 -3.60 12.42 -7.69
N GLU A 20 -3.62 12.20 -6.38
CA GLU A 20 -2.41 11.95 -5.58
C GLU A 20 -1.78 10.58 -5.91
N MET A 21 -2.62 9.55 -6.08
CA MET A 21 -2.16 8.20 -6.45
C MET A 21 -1.43 8.17 -7.80
N THR A 22 -1.81 9.03 -8.74
CA THR A 22 -1.17 9.12 -10.08
C THR A 22 0.07 10.03 -10.10
N GLY A 23 0.28 10.86 -9.06
CA GLY A 23 1.42 11.76 -8.91
C GLY A 23 2.70 11.09 -8.39
N ASN A 24 2.59 9.91 -7.77
CA ASN A 24 3.67 9.23 -7.07
C ASN A 24 4.62 8.40 -7.96
N GLY A 25 4.54 8.56 -9.29
CA GLY A 25 5.43 7.88 -10.24
C GLY A 25 5.08 6.41 -10.54
N MET A 26 4.20 5.80 -9.72
CA MET A 26 3.66 4.46 -9.92
C MET A 26 2.45 4.47 -10.84
N ARG A 27 2.35 3.46 -11.71
CA ARG A 27 1.20 3.26 -12.61
C ARG A 27 0.25 2.22 -12.05
N TYR A 28 -1.05 2.38 -12.30
CA TYR A 28 -2.08 1.41 -11.90
C TYR A 28 -2.20 1.19 -10.38
N VAL A 29 -1.97 2.24 -9.59
CA VAL A 29 -2.33 2.28 -8.17
C VAL A 29 -3.85 2.21 -8.05
N GLU A 30 -4.35 1.30 -7.22
CA GLU A 30 -5.78 1.19 -6.91
C GLU A 30 -6.13 1.65 -5.50
N HIS A 31 -5.22 1.53 -4.54
CA HIS A 31 -5.41 1.99 -3.16
C HIS A 31 -4.13 2.68 -2.69
N GLY A 32 -4.26 3.78 -1.98
CA GLY A 32 -3.12 4.48 -1.41
C GLY A 32 -3.50 5.14 -0.10
N TRP A 33 -2.54 5.23 0.81
CA TRP A 33 -2.68 5.96 2.07
C TRP A 33 -1.43 6.75 2.35
N SER A 34 -1.61 7.97 2.84
CA SER A 34 -0.53 8.85 3.28
C SER A 34 -0.65 9.09 4.77
N HIS A 35 0.50 9.16 5.45
CA HIS A 35 0.54 9.49 6.86
C HIS A 35 0.40 10.99 7.08
N ALA A 36 -0.47 11.40 8.00
CA ALA A 36 -0.78 12.81 8.26
C ALA A 36 0.42 13.62 8.78
N ASP A 37 1.38 12.96 9.43
CA ASP A 37 2.58 13.61 9.98
C ASP A 37 3.77 13.64 9.00
N ASP A 38 3.78 12.81 7.95
CA ASP A 38 4.85 12.82 6.92
C ASP A 38 4.29 12.41 5.53
N PRO A 39 4.25 13.33 4.55
CA PRO A 39 3.77 13.04 3.20
C PRO A 39 4.71 12.15 2.37
N LEU A 40 5.90 11.82 2.87
CA LEU A 40 6.77 10.80 2.27
C LEU A 40 6.41 9.40 2.77
N TRP A 41 5.58 9.30 3.82
CA TRP A 41 5.07 8.04 4.34
C TRP A 41 3.81 7.59 3.62
N ASP A 42 3.97 7.22 2.35
CA ASP A 42 2.91 6.70 1.49
C ASP A 42 2.98 5.17 1.38
N VAL A 43 1.82 4.51 1.52
CA VAL A 43 1.63 3.08 1.26
C VAL A 43 0.72 2.94 0.05
N LEU A 44 1.22 2.31 -1.02
CA LEU A 44 0.54 2.24 -2.32
C LEU A 44 0.32 0.79 -2.73
N VAL A 45 -0.92 0.41 -3.02
CA VAL A 45 -1.29 -0.87 -3.62
C VAL A 45 -1.53 -0.68 -5.11
N PHE A 46 -0.78 -1.41 -5.92
CA PHE A 46 -0.81 -1.28 -7.38
C PHE A 46 -0.88 -2.63 -8.07
N ARG A 47 -1.28 -2.62 -9.34
CA ARG A 47 -1.35 -3.83 -10.16
C ARG A 47 0.02 -4.15 -10.75
N ALA A 48 0.72 -5.14 -10.19
CA ALA A 48 2.06 -5.55 -10.61
C ALA A 48 2.15 -5.96 -12.09
N GLY A 49 1.09 -6.55 -12.66
CA GLY A 49 1.06 -6.90 -14.08
C GLY A 49 1.19 -5.70 -15.04
N GLY A 50 0.99 -4.47 -14.56
CA GLY A 50 1.21 -3.24 -15.34
C GLY A 50 2.56 -2.54 -15.11
N GLU A 51 3.26 -2.85 -14.02
CA GLU A 51 4.52 -2.18 -13.62
C GLU A 51 5.74 -3.11 -13.52
N VAL A 52 5.56 -4.31 -12.97
CA VAL A 52 6.62 -5.30 -12.68
C VAL A 52 6.46 -6.55 -13.57
N GLY A 53 5.50 -6.51 -14.51
CA GLY A 53 4.86 -7.65 -15.16
C GLY A 53 5.72 -8.58 -16.03
N GLU A 54 7.02 -8.30 -16.21
CA GLU A 54 7.95 -9.24 -16.86
C GLU A 54 8.83 -10.02 -15.87
N THR A 55 8.82 -9.62 -14.59
CA THR A 55 9.73 -10.13 -13.54
C THR A 55 9.02 -10.92 -12.44
N THR A 56 7.69 -10.96 -12.44
CA THR A 56 6.94 -11.64 -11.39
C THR A 56 5.65 -12.29 -11.91
N ASP A 57 5.35 -13.50 -11.41
CA ASP A 57 4.07 -14.19 -11.63
C ASP A 57 2.93 -13.61 -10.77
N LYS A 58 3.22 -12.61 -9.93
CA LYS A 58 2.28 -11.95 -9.03
C LYS A 58 1.50 -10.84 -9.75
N ASN A 59 0.24 -10.66 -9.36
CA ASN A 59 -0.66 -9.71 -10.01
C ASN A 59 -0.74 -8.35 -9.30
N TRP A 60 -0.34 -8.29 -8.03
CA TRP A 60 -0.47 -7.14 -7.16
C TRP A 60 0.82 -6.86 -6.41
N GLY A 61 1.05 -5.58 -6.10
CA GLY A 61 2.19 -5.13 -5.33
C GLY A 61 1.79 -4.11 -4.28
N VAL A 62 2.56 -4.03 -3.20
CA VAL A 62 2.49 -2.96 -2.21
C VAL A 62 3.86 -2.30 -2.12
N GLN A 63 3.88 -0.98 -2.29
CA GLN A 63 5.04 -0.15 -1.99
C GLN A 63 4.85 0.47 -0.61
N TYR A 64 5.88 0.37 0.23
CA TYR A 64 5.92 0.97 1.56
C TYR A 64 6.92 2.12 1.57
N PRO A 65 6.78 3.09 2.48
CA PRO A 65 7.62 4.29 2.46
C PRO A 65 9.07 4.06 2.88
N THR A 66 9.32 3.00 3.66
CA THR A 66 10.64 2.65 4.20
C THR A 66 11.32 1.54 3.43
N ALA A 67 10.67 0.98 2.40
CA ALA A 67 11.18 -0.16 1.66
C ALA A 67 11.72 0.30 0.30
N ASP A 68 12.97 -0.09 0.00
CA ASP A 68 13.53 -0.04 -1.37
C ASP A 68 12.85 -1.05 -2.31
N ASP A 69 12.13 -2.04 -1.74
CA ASP A 69 11.46 -3.13 -2.47
C ASP A 69 9.93 -3.08 -2.31
N VAL A 70 9.25 -3.74 -3.25
CA VAL A 70 7.79 -3.90 -3.25
C VAL A 70 7.44 -5.32 -2.80
N ASP A 71 6.46 -5.45 -1.90
CA ASP A 71 5.91 -6.77 -1.57
C ASP A 71 4.91 -7.19 -2.65
N LEU A 72 5.00 -8.44 -3.12
CA LEU A 72 4.22 -8.94 -4.24
C LEU A 72 3.22 -10.01 -3.81
N PHE A 73 1.98 -9.90 -4.31
CA PHE A 73 0.84 -10.70 -3.89
C PHE A 73 0.07 -11.28 -5.09
N ASP A 74 -0.59 -12.42 -4.87
CA ASP A 74 -1.40 -13.07 -5.91
C ASP A 74 -2.72 -12.33 -6.14
N SER A 75 -3.28 -11.73 -5.08
CA SER A 75 -4.58 -11.08 -5.09
C SER A 75 -4.56 -9.66 -4.51
N ARG A 76 -5.55 -8.85 -4.93
CA ARG A 76 -5.76 -7.48 -4.43
C ARG A 76 -6.02 -7.46 -2.94
N ASP A 77 -6.88 -8.36 -2.47
CA ASP A 77 -7.29 -8.40 -1.07
C ASP A 77 -6.09 -8.66 -0.15
N GLU A 78 -5.20 -9.58 -0.52
CA GLU A 78 -3.96 -9.83 0.23
C GLU A 78 -3.03 -8.62 0.25
N ALA A 79 -2.87 -7.93 -0.88
CA ALA A 79 -2.06 -6.70 -0.94
C ALA A 79 -2.65 -5.59 -0.05
N VAL A 80 -3.98 -5.41 -0.07
CA VAL A 80 -4.65 -4.44 0.80
C VAL A 80 -4.55 -4.84 2.27
N GLU A 81 -4.64 -6.14 2.60
CA GLU A 81 -4.43 -6.62 3.97
C GLU A 81 -2.98 -6.43 4.43
N GLY A 82 -1.99 -6.63 3.55
CA GLY A 82 -0.59 -6.32 3.81
C GLY A 82 -0.36 -4.84 4.11
N ALA A 83 -0.85 -3.95 3.23
CA ALA A 83 -0.81 -2.50 3.43
C ALA A 83 -1.44 -2.07 4.76
N LYS A 84 -2.63 -2.60 5.09
CA LYS A 84 -3.31 -2.30 6.36
C LYS A 84 -2.56 -2.83 7.57
N SER A 85 -1.91 -3.98 7.45
CA SER A 85 -1.12 -4.56 8.54
C SER A 85 0.09 -3.67 8.83
N PHE A 86 0.80 -3.22 7.79
CA PHE A 86 1.88 -2.24 7.93
C PHE A 86 1.41 -0.95 8.61
N MET A 87 0.31 -0.34 8.14
CA MET A 87 -0.23 0.87 8.77
C MET A 87 -0.62 0.65 10.25
N ALA A 88 -1.14 -0.54 10.58
CA ALA A 88 -1.51 -0.87 11.96
C ALA A 88 -0.30 -1.10 12.87
N GLU A 89 0.82 -1.59 12.33
CA GLU A 89 2.10 -1.74 13.03
C GLU A 89 2.84 -0.40 13.15
N HIS A 90 2.60 0.53 12.22
CA HIS A 90 3.14 1.88 12.19
C HIS A 90 2.03 2.95 12.27
N PRO A 91 1.28 3.04 13.38
CA PRO A 91 0.22 4.03 13.54
C PRO A 91 0.75 5.47 13.70
N GLU A 92 2.04 5.61 14.00
CA GLU A 92 2.77 6.87 14.13
C GLU A 92 4.12 6.75 13.43
N VAL A 93 4.57 7.81 12.77
CA VAL A 93 5.94 7.90 12.22
C VAL A 93 6.88 8.19 13.39
N SER A 94 7.74 7.21 13.70
CA SER A 94 8.78 7.40 14.71
C SER A 94 10.03 8.02 14.05
N ASP A 95 10.50 9.13 14.61
CA ASP A 95 11.74 9.84 14.26
C ASP A 95 13.01 8.96 14.37
#